data_AF-A0A486XI05-F1
#
_entry.id   AF-A0A486XI05-F1
#
_cell.length_a   1.000
_cell.length_b   1.000
_cell.length_c   1.000
_cell.angle_alpha   90.00
_cell.angle_beta   90.00
_cell.angle_gamma   90.00
#
_symmetry.space_group_name_H-M   'P 1'
#
loop_
_entity.id
_entity.type
_entity.pdbx_description
1 polymer ?
#
loop_
_entity_poly.entity_id
_entity_poly.type
_entity_poly.pdbx_seq_one_letter_code
_entity_poly.pdbx_strand_id
1 'polypeptide(L)'
;MLNTENNQQLRGFEDFQSFVWSDIFVGSISLPDAFLRRCFFHYIRFPDADTLRAIVAVHYPHIQQQLLSTALEVFFELRELPGLKKKPSTSELLDWLKLLLAEDIPPEVLTDKQQKGGLMPMFGALLKNEQDVALVEKLAFLAKRQGR
;
A
#
# COMPACT_ATOMS: atom_id res chain seq x y z
N MET A 1 9.34 -30.63 56.29
CA MET A 1 10.06 -29.75 55.35
C MET A 1 9.69 -30.18 53.95
N LEU A 2 9.18 -29.24 53.17
CA LEU A 2 8.50 -29.45 51.90
C LEU A 2 9.44 -30.08 50.85
N ASN A 3 8.87 -30.99 50.07
CA ASN A 3 9.41 -31.48 48.80
C ASN A 3 9.45 -30.35 47.76
N THR A 4 10.51 -30.32 46.96
CA THR A 4 10.58 -29.60 45.68
C THR A 4 11.47 -30.45 44.75
N GLU A 5 10.88 -31.42 44.07
CA GLU A 5 10.33 -31.32 42.70
C GLU A 5 11.39 -31.50 41.60
N ASN A 6 11.47 -32.75 41.15
CA ASN A 6 11.48 -33.17 39.74
C ASN A 6 12.13 -32.21 38.73
N ASN A 7 13.39 -32.50 38.44
CA ASN A 7 14.05 -32.14 37.19
C ASN A 7 13.41 -32.95 36.05
N GLN A 8 12.23 -32.52 35.60
CA GLN A 8 11.56 -33.10 34.46
C GLN A 8 12.01 -32.34 33.21
N GLN A 9 13.02 -32.93 32.58
CA GLN A 9 13.52 -32.68 31.25
C GLN A 9 12.37 -32.29 30.30
N LEU A 10 12.30 -31.02 29.91
CA LEU A 10 11.37 -30.55 28.88
C LEU A 10 11.77 -31.25 27.57
N ARG A 11 11.00 -32.27 27.18
CA ARG A 11 11.10 -32.82 25.83
C ARG A 11 10.72 -31.70 24.88
N GLY A 12 11.67 -31.28 24.03
CA GLY A 12 11.35 -30.43 22.91
C GLY A 12 10.25 -31.09 22.10
N PHE A 13 9.13 -30.39 21.91
CA PHE A 13 8.17 -30.74 20.90
C PHE A 13 8.87 -30.54 19.55
N GLU A 14 9.29 -31.64 18.93
CA GLU A 14 9.61 -31.69 17.52
C GLU A 14 8.31 -31.35 16.76
N ASP A 15 8.40 -30.47 15.76
CA ASP A 15 7.33 -30.11 14.80
C ASP A 15 6.40 -28.92 15.10
N PHE A 16 6.89 -27.86 15.74
CA PHE A 16 6.29 -26.53 15.56
C PHE A 16 7.31 -25.53 15.00
N GLN A 17 7.23 -25.25 13.69
CA GLN A 17 7.84 -24.04 13.15
C GLN A 17 7.01 -22.84 13.61
N SER A 18 7.50 -22.10 14.59
CA SER A 18 6.95 -20.79 14.94
C SER A 18 7.19 -19.81 13.79
N PHE A 19 6.17 -19.60 12.95
CA PHE A 19 6.18 -18.55 11.93
C PHE A 19 5.81 -17.21 12.58
N VAL A 20 6.80 -16.39 12.87
CA VAL A 20 6.58 -14.98 13.19
C VAL A 20 6.43 -14.23 11.86
N TRP A 21 5.20 -13.93 11.45
CA TRP A 21 4.93 -13.02 10.34
C TRP A 21 5.09 -11.59 10.83
N SER A 22 6.19 -10.96 10.46
CA SER A 22 6.28 -9.50 10.43
C SER A 22 6.20 -9.05 8.97
N ASP A 23 5.23 -8.19 8.65
CA ASP A 23 5.15 -7.54 7.34
C ASP A 23 6.29 -6.54 7.18
N ILE A 24 7.49 -7.06 6.91
CA ILE A 24 8.66 -6.26 6.62
C ILE A 24 8.62 -5.96 5.13
N PHE A 25 8.18 -4.75 4.76
CA PHE A 25 8.32 -4.25 3.41
C PHE A 25 9.83 -4.16 3.11
N VAL A 26 10.35 -5.16 2.37
CA VAL A 26 11.79 -5.39 2.09
C VAL A 26 12.50 -4.17 1.46
N GLY A 27 11.75 -3.13 1.05
CA GLY A 27 12.29 -1.89 0.53
C GLY A 27 12.68 -0.80 1.54
N SER A 28 12.35 -0.89 2.84
CA SER A 28 12.54 0.25 3.77
C SER A 28 13.26 -0.04 5.09
N ILE A 29 13.67 -1.28 5.38
CA ILE A 29 14.27 -1.63 6.68
C ILE A 29 15.60 -2.35 6.45
N SER A 30 16.68 -1.70 6.86
CA SER A 30 17.99 -2.35 7.03
C SER A 30 17.94 -3.21 8.28
N LEU A 31 17.72 -4.51 8.12
CA LEU A 31 17.76 -5.46 9.23
C LEU A 31 19.20 -5.93 9.49
N PRO A 32 19.64 -6.04 10.76
CA PRO A 32 20.94 -6.61 11.10
C PRO A 32 21.09 -8.05 10.60
N ASP A 33 22.29 -8.43 10.16
CA ASP A 33 22.61 -9.76 9.59
C ASP A 33 22.15 -10.95 10.46
N ALA A 34 22.18 -10.78 11.78
CA ALA A 34 21.75 -11.79 12.74
C ALA A 34 20.25 -12.17 12.60
N PHE A 35 19.42 -11.30 12.03
CA PHE A 35 18.02 -11.58 11.69
C PHE A 35 17.87 -12.21 10.30
N LEU A 36 18.67 -11.78 9.32
CA LEU A 36 18.61 -12.29 7.94
C LEU A 36 18.85 -13.80 7.88
N ARG A 37 19.76 -14.33 8.72
CA ARG A 37 20.08 -15.77 8.76
C ARG A 37 19.01 -16.64 9.44
N ARG A 38 17.96 -16.04 10.01
CA ARG A 38 16.85 -16.73 10.68
C ARG A 38 15.49 -16.44 10.04
N CYS A 39 15.47 -15.62 8.99
CA CYS A 39 14.25 -15.25 8.28
C CYS A 39 14.28 -15.85 6.88
N PHE A 40 13.16 -16.48 6.49
CA PHE A 40 12.91 -16.80 5.09
C PHE A 40 12.33 -15.57 4.41
N PHE A 41 12.97 -15.12 3.33
CA PHE A 41 12.47 -14.03 2.52
C PHE A 41 11.64 -14.60 1.37
N HIS A 42 10.36 -14.24 1.33
CA HIS A 42 9.53 -14.48 0.18
C HIS A 42 9.20 -13.15 -0.49
N TYR A 43 9.59 -13.02 -1.75
CA TYR A 43 9.29 -11.83 -2.52
C TYR A 43 7.92 -11.94 -3.17
N ILE A 44 6.96 -11.19 -2.64
CA ILE A 44 5.64 -11.06 -3.24
C ILE A 44 5.72 -9.97 -4.30
N ARG A 45 5.42 -10.33 -5.55
CA ARG A 45 5.30 -9.35 -6.63
C ARG A 45 4.10 -8.45 -6.35
N PHE A 46 4.21 -7.18 -6.72
CA PHE A 46 3.06 -6.29 -6.66
C PHE A 46 1.93 -6.86 -7.56
N PRO A 47 0.68 -6.93 -7.07
CA PRO A 47 -0.43 -7.50 -7.84
C PRO A 47 -0.70 -6.70 -9.12
N ASP A 48 -1.21 -7.41 -10.13
CA ASP A 48 -1.73 -6.78 -11.34
C ASP A 48 -3.12 -6.16 -11.10
N ALA A 49 -3.64 -5.48 -12.13
CA ALA A 49 -4.94 -4.81 -12.05
C ALA A 49 -6.08 -5.79 -11.73
N ASP A 50 -6.06 -7.01 -12.29
CA ASP A 50 -7.11 -8.01 -12.08
C ASP A 50 -7.09 -8.56 -10.65
N THR A 51 -5.91 -8.83 -10.11
CA THR A 51 -5.73 -9.23 -8.71
C THR A 51 -6.17 -8.10 -7.77
N LEU A 52 -5.81 -6.85 -8.07
CA LEU A 52 -6.28 -5.70 -7.28
C LEU A 52 -7.80 -5.55 -7.32
N ARG A 53 -8.45 -5.77 -8.47
CA ARG A 53 -9.92 -5.78 -8.56
C ARG A 53 -10.52 -6.86 -7.66
N ALA A 54 -9.95 -8.07 -7.66
CA ALA A 54 -10.41 -9.15 -6.79
C ALA A 54 -10.24 -8.80 -5.31
N ILE A 55 -9.10 -8.21 -4.92
CA ILE A 55 -8.89 -7.72 -3.55
C ILE A 55 -9.94 -6.67 -3.19
N VAL A 56 -10.12 -5.66 -4.04
CA VAL A 56 -11.09 -4.57 -3.83
C VAL A 56 -12.51 -5.11 -3.71
N ALA A 57 -12.90 -6.11 -4.51
CA ALA A 57 -14.23 -6.71 -4.46
C ALA A 57 -14.55 -7.35 -3.10
N VAL A 58 -13.55 -7.88 -2.39
CA VAL A 58 -13.71 -8.42 -1.03
C VAL A 58 -13.95 -7.31 -0.01
N HIS A 59 -13.29 -6.15 -0.18
CA HIS A 59 -13.43 -5.01 0.74
C HIS A 59 -14.66 -4.14 0.45
N TYR A 60 -15.02 -3.99 -0.82
CA TYR A 60 -16.06 -3.08 -1.32
C TYR A 60 -16.94 -3.79 -2.38
N PRO A 61 -17.84 -4.71 -2.00
CA PRO A 61 -18.60 -5.53 -2.95
C PRO A 61 -19.58 -4.73 -3.81
N HIS A 62 -19.93 -3.51 -3.41
CA HIS A 62 -20.91 -2.64 -4.10
C HIS A 62 -20.25 -1.44 -4.82
N ILE A 63 -18.92 -1.44 -4.98
CA ILE A 63 -18.23 -0.35 -5.66
C ILE A 63 -18.66 -0.27 -7.13
N GLN A 64 -18.87 0.96 -7.61
CA GLN A 64 -19.15 1.21 -9.03
C GLN A 64 -17.93 0.80 -9.87
N GLN A 65 -18.15 -0.06 -10.87
CA GLN A 65 -17.06 -0.63 -11.68
C GLN A 65 -16.30 0.42 -12.48
N GLN A 66 -17.00 1.47 -12.93
CA GLN A 66 -16.38 2.61 -13.62
C GLN A 66 -15.44 3.37 -12.66
N LEU A 67 -15.89 3.68 -11.44
CA LEU A 67 -15.06 4.32 -10.42
C LEU A 67 -13.81 3.49 -10.09
N LEU A 68 -13.97 2.18 -9.90
CA LEU A 68 -12.85 1.30 -9.64
C LEU A 68 -11.84 1.28 -10.78
N SER A 69 -12.32 1.21 -12.03
CA SER A 69 -11.45 1.17 -13.20
C SER A 69 -10.64 2.46 -13.34
N THR A 70 -11.31 3.61 -13.25
CA THR A 70 -10.65 4.92 -13.28
C THR A 70 -9.68 5.08 -12.11
N ALA A 71 -10.07 4.69 -10.90
CA ALA A 71 -9.19 4.76 -9.73
C ALA A 71 -7.92 3.90 -9.89
N LEU A 72 -8.05 2.68 -10.43
CA LEU A 72 -6.90 1.82 -10.71
C LEU A 72 -5.98 2.41 -11.77
N GLU A 73 -6.52 2.98 -12.84
CA GLU A 73 -5.74 3.67 -13.87
C GLU A 73 -4.89 4.80 -13.26
N VAL A 74 -5.52 5.70 -12.49
CA VAL A 74 -4.79 6.81 -11.84
C VAL A 74 -3.75 6.28 -10.83
N PHE A 75 -4.10 5.24 -10.07
CA PHE A 75 -3.18 4.62 -9.12
C PHE A 75 -1.94 4.04 -9.80
N PHE A 76 -2.09 3.36 -10.95
CA PHE A 76 -0.96 2.86 -11.71
C PHE A 76 -0.14 3.98 -12.35
N GLU A 77 -0.79 5.02 -12.91
CA GLU A 77 -0.08 6.20 -13.41
C GLU A 77 0.79 6.85 -12.31
N LEU A 78 0.26 6.97 -11.09
CA LEU A 78 1.00 7.51 -9.95
C LEU A 78 2.23 6.66 -9.60
N ARG A 79 2.12 5.33 -9.67
CA ARG A 79 3.22 4.39 -9.39
C ARG A 79 4.34 4.42 -10.44
N GLU A 80 4.04 4.89 -11.64
CA GLU A 80 4.99 5.06 -12.74
C GLU A 80 5.64 6.44 -12.75
N LEU A 81 5.23 7.37 -11.87
CA LEU A 81 5.87 8.68 -11.78
C LEU A 81 7.36 8.55 -11.38
N PRO A 82 8.27 9.15 -12.17
CA PRO A 82 9.68 9.14 -11.86
C PRO A 82 9.97 10.03 -10.64
N GLY A 83 10.88 9.58 -9.77
CA GLY A 83 11.31 10.33 -8.58
C GLY A 83 10.51 10.04 -7.31
N LEU A 84 9.47 9.22 -7.38
CA LEU A 84 8.71 8.78 -6.21
C LEU A 84 9.58 7.83 -5.35
N LYS A 85 9.81 8.19 -4.09
CA LYS A 85 10.65 7.37 -3.19
C LYS A 85 9.93 6.10 -2.74
N LYS A 86 8.66 6.24 -2.34
CA LYS A 86 7.82 5.11 -1.93
C LYS A 86 6.62 4.99 -2.85
N LYS A 87 6.58 3.91 -3.63
CA LYS A 87 5.41 3.61 -4.45
C LYS A 87 4.22 3.26 -3.54
N PRO A 88 3.01 3.81 -3.79
CA PRO A 88 1.81 3.54 -2.98
C PRO A 88 1.46 2.05 -3.04
N SER A 89 1.18 1.40 -1.91
CA SER A 89 0.85 -0.03 -1.84
C SER A 89 -0.66 -0.28 -1.95
N THR A 90 -1.04 -1.56 -1.94
CA THR A 90 -2.44 -1.99 -1.94
C THR A 90 -3.23 -1.40 -0.76
N SER A 91 -2.61 -1.28 0.43
CA SER A 91 -3.29 -0.70 1.59
C SER A 91 -3.63 0.77 1.38
N GLU A 92 -2.71 1.55 0.80
CA GLU A 92 -2.99 2.95 0.47
C GLU A 92 -4.07 3.09 -0.61
N LEU A 93 -4.14 2.18 -1.59
CA LEU A 93 -5.24 2.15 -2.55
C LEU A 93 -6.59 1.93 -1.85
N LEU A 94 -6.67 0.97 -0.93
CA LEU A 94 -7.90 0.67 -0.20
C LEU A 94 -8.34 1.82 0.70
N ASP A 95 -7.39 2.49 1.35
CA ASP A 95 -7.64 3.70 2.17
C ASP A 95 -8.15 4.85 1.28
N TRP A 96 -7.56 5.04 0.11
CA TRP A 96 -8.00 6.07 -0.83
C TRP A 96 -9.40 5.80 -1.38
N LEU A 97 -9.69 4.56 -1.80
CA LEU A 97 -11.04 4.15 -2.22
C LEU A 97 -12.08 4.37 -1.12
N LYS A 98 -11.73 4.10 0.15
CA LYS A 98 -12.60 4.37 1.30
C LYS A 98 -13.04 5.83 1.36
N LEU A 99 -12.09 6.74 1.15
CA LEU A 99 -12.34 8.18 1.21
C LEU A 99 -13.19 8.65 0.02
N LEU A 100 -12.92 8.14 -1.18
CA LEU A 100 -13.72 8.44 -2.37
C LEU A 100 -15.18 8.01 -2.21
N LEU A 101 -15.41 6.83 -1.63
CA LEU A 101 -16.75 6.33 -1.36
C LEU A 101 -17.46 7.11 -0.25
N ALA A 102 -16.72 7.57 0.77
CA ALA A 102 -17.29 8.36 1.86
C ALA A 102 -17.82 9.72 1.38
N GLU A 103 -17.18 10.33 0.39
CA GLU A 103 -17.56 11.62 -0.19
C GLU A 103 -18.41 11.50 -1.47
N ASP A 104 -18.80 10.28 -1.86
CA ASP A 104 -19.55 9.98 -3.11
C ASP A 104 -18.93 10.64 -4.36
N ILE A 105 -17.60 10.54 -4.49
CA ILE A 105 -16.87 11.17 -5.59
C ILE A 105 -17.16 10.43 -6.89
N PRO A 106 -17.66 11.13 -7.94
CA PRO A 106 -17.95 10.49 -9.21
C PRO A 106 -16.66 10.26 -10.03
N PRO A 107 -16.62 9.23 -10.90
CA PRO A 107 -15.42 8.84 -11.63
C PRO A 107 -14.83 9.95 -12.50
N GLU A 108 -15.68 10.82 -13.05
CA GLU A 108 -15.27 11.91 -13.94
C GLU A 108 -14.28 12.85 -13.24
N VAL A 109 -14.45 13.09 -11.93
CA VAL A 109 -13.61 13.97 -11.13
C VAL A 109 -12.19 13.40 -10.94
N LEU A 110 -12.02 12.08 -11.01
CA LEU A 110 -10.71 11.45 -10.91
C LEU A 110 -9.84 11.71 -12.15
N THR A 111 -10.50 11.78 -13.32
CA THR A 111 -9.87 12.04 -14.62
C THR A 111 -9.77 13.52 -14.97
N ASP A 112 -10.51 14.38 -14.27
CA ASP A 112 -10.53 15.80 -14.55
C ASP A 112 -9.23 16.48 -14.09
N LYS A 113 -8.25 16.50 -15.00
CA LYS A 113 -6.96 17.17 -14.82
C LYS A 113 -7.08 18.71 -14.76
N GLN A 114 -8.27 19.29 -15.01
CA GLN A 114 -8.51 20.73 -14.89
C GLN A 114 -8.93 21.12 -13.47
N GLN A 115 -9.59 20.23 -12.73
CA GLN A 115 -9.95 20.45 -11.33
C GLN A 115 -8.70 20.34 -10.43
N LYS A 116 -8.55 21.26 -9.48
CA LYS A 116 -7.46 21.30 -8.47
C LYS A 116 -6.03 21.20 -9.03
N GLY A 117 -5.78 21.78 -10.21
CA GLY A 117 -4.42 21.93 -10.74
C GLY A 117 -3.80 20.64 -11.28
N GLY A 118 -4.60 19.64 -11.65
CA GLY A 118 -4.12 18.36 -12.19
C GLY A 118 -3.91 17.28 -11.13
N LEU A 119 -4.29 17.55 -9.88
CA LEU A 119 -4.24 16.58 -8.78
C LEU A 119 -5.60 15.93 -8.57
N MET A 120 -5.60 14.60 -8.56
CA MET A 120 -6.75 13.80 -8.15
C MET A 120 -7.19 14.15 -6.72
N PRO A 121 -8.49 14.06 -6.40
CA PRO A 121 -8.98 14.25 -5.04
C PRO A 121 -8.28 13.31 -4.06
N MET A 122 -7.95 13.83 -2.87
CA MET A 122 -7.46 13.03 -1.74
C MET A 122 -6.19 12.21 -2.04
N PHE A 123 -5.36 12.68 -2.98
CA PHE A 123 -4.09 12.03 -3.35
C PHE A 123 -3.12 11.81 -2.17
N GLY A 124 -3.26 12.60 -1.09
CA GLY A 124 -2.51 12.39 0.16
C GLY A 124 -2.75 11.04 0.82
N ALA A 125 -3.88 10.37 0.54
CA ALA A 125 -4.11 9.00 1.01
C ALA A 125 -3.21 7.98 0.31
N LEU A 126 -2.80 8.27 -0.92
CA LEU A 126 -1.86 7.44 -1.68
C LEU A 126 -0.40 7.70 -1.27
N LEU A 127 -0.08 8.93 -0.86
CA LEU A 127 1.28 9.36 -0.58
C LEU A 127 1.50 9.58 0.92
N LYS A 128 2.09 8.58 1.59
CA LYS A 128 2.40 8.65 3.03
C LYS A 128 3.66 9.45 3.39
N ASN A 129 4.42 9.91 2.40
CA ASN A 129 5.67 10.65 2.61
C ASN A 129 5.51 12.09 2.15
N GLU A 130 5.79 13.05 3.04
CA GLU A 130 5.67 14.49 2.76
C GLU A 130 6.51 14.93 1.55
N GLN A 131 7.67 14.30 1.33
CA GLN A 131 8.53 14.62 0.19
C GLN A 131 7.89 14.21 -1.14
N ASP A 132 7.20 13.07 -1.15
CA ASP A 132 6.50 12.55 -2.32
C ASP A 132 5.25 13.40 -2.62
N VAL A 133 4.54 13.86 -1.57
CA VAL A 133 3.44 14.83 -1.68
C VAL A 133 3.93 16.13 -2.34
N ALA A 134 5.00 16.72 -1.82
CA ALA A 134 5.55 17.98 -2.35
C ALA A 134 6.03 17.86 -3.81
N LEU A 135 6.59 16.71 -4.20
CA LEU A 135 6.99 16.43 -5.58
C LEU A 135 5.77 16.46 -6.51
N VAL A 136 4.71 15.72 -6.15
CA VAL A 136 3.49 15.61 -6.95
C VAL A 136 2.78 16.96 -7.07
N GLU A 137 2.70 17.73 -5.98
CA GLU A 137 2.18 19.10 -6.00
C GLU A 137 2.97 20.03 -6.94
N LYS A 138 4.31 19.94 -6.92
CA LYS A 138 5.17 20.72 -7.80
C LYS A 138 4.97 20.34 -9.28
N LEU A 139 4.85 19.04 -9.59
CA LEU A 139 4.61 18.56 -10.95
C LEU A 139 3.26 19.05 -11.48
N ALA A 140 2.21 18.96 -10.66
CA ALA A 140 0.89 19.49 -10.96
C ALA A 140 0.91 21.01 -11.23
N PHE A 141 1.63 21.77 -10.38
CA PHE A 141 1.80 23.20 -10.59
C PHE A 141 2.52 23.54 -11.90
N LEU A 142 3.54 22.77 -12.29
CA LEU A 142 4.26 22.96 -13.55
C LEU A 142 3.39 22.63 -14.77
N ALA A 143 2.64 21.53 -14.72
CA ALA A 143 1.71 21.13 -15.78
C ALA A 143 0.66 22.23 -16.04
N LYS A 144 0.16 22.89 -14.98
CA LYS A 144 -0.76 24.03 -15.08
C LYS A 144 -0.19 25.21 -15.86
N ARG A 145 1.12 25.47 -15.77
CA ARG A 145 1.76 26.60 -16.48
C ARG A 145 1.97 26.32 -17.97
N GLN A 146 2.11 25.06 -18.36
CA GLN A 146 2.32 24.64 -19.75
C GLN A 146 1.01 24.53 -20.54
N GLY A 147 -0.11 24.28 -19.86
CA GLY A 147 -1.44 24.27 -20.47
C GLY A 147 -2.11 25.65 -20.62
N ARG A 148 -1.33 26.75 -20.59
CA ARG A 148 -1.79 28.13 -20.72
C ARG A 148 -1.19 28.81 -21.93
#